data_AF-A0AAU0TUX9-F1
#
_entry.id   AF-A0AAU0TUX9-F1
#
_cell.length_a   1.000
_cell.length_b   1.000
_cell.length_c   1.000
_cell.angle_alpha   90.00
_cell.angle_beta   90.00
_cell.angle_gamma   90.00
#
_symmetry.space_group_name_H-M   'P 1'
#
loop_
_entity.id
_entity.type
_entity.pdbx_description
1 polymer ?
#
loop_
_entity_poly.entity_id
_entity_poly.type
_entity_poly.pdbx_seq_one_letter_code
_entity_poly.pdbx_strand_id
1 'polypeptide(L)'
;MTATEQLSALSLILAQRDLHSLFQPIVSLSDRRILGYEALTRGPSNSSLHSPVNLFAIARQAGRLSELEMAARESACRRFSAQKLDGKLFLNVSPESLLEPTHPPGRTLELLQTYGIAPSQVVIELTEQTPTEDFDLLYKALHHYRDMGFSIALDDLGAGYSSLRLWSELRPDYVKIDRHFIDGIHQDAVKREFVGSMLQMAKASRALVIAEGIELQEELAVLIDMGVDLVQGYLLCRPQEHPPRDAHALLPTLNPAAPALNEDAPDLRALLIEQPAVHQSTPTASVLECFRKQANLNSLAVLDESSKPCGIVHRHSLSDALLKPFATDLFARKPISRLMSSDFLAVELNQSLQQVSRLLTSRARQRIEEDFIITLNGNYLGLGRVIDVLKLITELKIQQARYANPLTLLPGNVPIQQCLTRLLQQGRESMICYVDIDSFKPFNDIYGYGRGDEVLLCLAQCLNDRIDPSRDFVGHIGGDDFLMVLGSEDWRKRLNLLLEDFQNQCRRFYRAEHLESGCFTGLNRQGQRQEFSLLSLSIGVVHLRPEACAHLDASQLAELASQAKHFAKGVAGASVHVIDSLDSVQA
;
A
#
# COMPACT_ATOMS: atom_id res chain seq x y z
N MET A 1 27.30 -17.55 30.24
CA MET A 1 28.73 -17.68 29.86
C MET A 1 29.46 -16.44 30.34
N THR A 2 30.69 -16.58 30.80
CA THR A 2 31.60 -15.45 31.04
C THR A 2 32.05 -14.84 29.69
N ALA A 3 32.51 -13.59 29.68
CA ALA A 3 33.00 -12.95 28.45
C ALA A 3 34.15 -13.76 27.80
N THR A 4 35.00 -14.39 28.61
CA THR A 4 36.09 -15.26 28.15
C THR A 4 35.57 -16.52 27.45
N GLU A 5 34.52 -17.16 27.97
CA GLU A 5 33.88 -18.30 27.33
C GLU A 5 33.25 -17.92 25.98
N GLN A 6 32.64 -16.73 25.88
CA GLN A 6 32.05 -16.23 24.63
C GLN A 6 33.11 -15.93 23.56
N LEU A 7 34.26 -15.37 23.93
CA LEU A 7 35.39 -15.13 23.00
C LEU A 7 36.00 -16.44 22.51
N SER A 8 36.13 -17.44 23.39
CA SER A 8 36.58 -18.78 23.01
C SER A 8 35.58 -19.45 22.07
N ALA A 9 34.28 -19.33 22.35
CA ALA A 9 33.21 -19.86 21.50
C ALA A 9 33.21 -19.20 20.11
N LEU A 10 33.37 -17.87 20.03
CA LEU A 10 33.50 -17.14 18.76
C LEU A 10 34.70 -17.66 17.94
N SER A 11 35.84 -17.89 18.60
CA SER A 11 37.04 -18.38 17.92
C SER A 11 36.83 -19.78 17.34
N LEU A 12 36.12 -20.66 18.05
CA LEU A 12 35.73 -21.98 17.56
C LEU A 12 34.77 -21.88 16.38
N ILE A 13 33.74 -21.03 16.47
CA ILE A 13 32.76 -20.80 15.40
C ILE A 13 33.46 -20.36 14.10
N LEU A 14 34.40 -19.41 14.20
CA LEU A 14 35.14 -18.90 13.04
C LEU A 14 36.10 -19.95 12.46
N ALA A 15 36.82 -20.68 13.32
CA ALA A 15 37.74 -21.73 12.88
C ALA A 15 37.03 -22.92 12.21
N GLN A 16 35.85 -23.30 12.72
CA GLN A 16 35.05 -24.42 12.21
C GLN A 16 34.04 -23.99 11.13
N ARG A 17 33.89 -22.68 10.90
CA ARG A 17 32.85 -22.10 10.04
C ARG A 17 31.44 -22.56 10.41
N ASP A 18 31.18 -22.66 11.72
CA ASP A 18 29.93 -23.16 12.29
C ASP A 18 28.85 -22.07 12.35
N LEU A 19 28.52 -21.53 11.17
CA LEU A 19 27.48 -20.54 10.95
C LEU A 19 26.43 -21.11 10.01
N HIS A 20 25.17 -20.79 10.30
CA HIS A 20 24.04 -21.22 9.51
C HIS A 20 23.22 -20.01 9.07
N SER A 21 23.02 -19.88 7.76
CA SER A 21 22.12 -18.86 7.21
C SER A 21 20.71 -19.43 7.04
N LEU A 22 19.74 -18.82 7.71
CA LEU A 22 18.33 -19.00 7.41
C LEU A 22 17.93 -18.03 6.29
N PHE A 23 16.86 -18.35 5.58
CA PHE A 23 16.34 -17.52 4.51
C PHE A 23 14.90 -17.12 4.83
N GLN A 24 14.60 -15.83 4.68
CA GLN A 24 13.24 -15.32 4.72
C GLN A 24 12.87 -14.75 3.35
N PRO A 25 11.74 -15.18 2.74
CA PRO A 25 11.35 -14.70 1.43
C PRO A 25 10.83 -13.26 1.48
N ILE A 26 11.20 -12.49 0.46
CA ILE A 26 10.63 -11.18 0.13
C ILE A 26 9.72 -11.37 -1.09
N VAL A 27 8.44 -11.06 -0.94
CA VAL A 27 7.41 -11.38 -1.93
C VAL A 27 6.94 -10.11 -2.63
N SER A 28 6.82 -10.16 -3.97
CA SER A 28 6.12 -9.13 -4.75
C SER A 28 4.64 -9.49 -4.87
N LEU A 29 3.77 -8.55 -4.45
CA LEU A 29 2.33 -8.71 -4.47
C LEU A 29 1.77 -8.65 -5.89
N SER A 30 2.23 -7.69 -6.70
CA SER A 30 1.78 -7.50 -8.09
C SER A 30 2.20 -8.66 -9.00
N ASP A 31 3.46 -9.07 -8.94
CA ASP A 31 3.98 -10.16 -9.77
C ASP A 31 3.64 -11.56 -9.20
N ARG A 32 3.09 -11.63 -7.98
CA ARG A 32 2.81 -12.87 -7.23
C ARG A 32 3.99 -13.85 -7.25
N ARG A 33 5.21 -13.33 -7.05
CA ARG A 33 6.45 -14.11 -7.06
C ARG A 33 7.36 -13.72 -5.91
N ILE A 34 8.27 -14.62 -5.57
CA ILE A 34 9.35 -14.31 -4.63
C ILE A 34 10.40 -13.48 -5.37
N LEU A 35 10.64 -12.26 -4.91
CA LEU A 35 11.69 -11.39 -5.45
C LEU A 35 13.08 -11.96 -5.10
N GLY A 36 13.23 -12.42 -3.86
CA GLY A 36 14.47 -12.92 -3.32
C GLY A 36 14.33 -13.34 -1.87
N TYR A 37 15.47 -13.59 -1.23
CA TYR A 37 15.54 -14.05 0.14
C TYR A 37 16.57 -13.25 0.93
N GLU A 38 16.20 -12.86 2.14
CA GLU A 38 17.12 -12.31 3.12
C GLU A 38 17.86 -13.43 3.85
N ALA A 39 19.20 -13.35 3.85
CA ALA A 39 20.04 -14.28 4.56
C ALA A 39 20.27 -13.83 6.01
N LEU A 40 19.71 -14.58 6.94
CA LEU A 40 19.76 -14.28 8.37
C LEU A 40 20.70 -15.26 9.08
N THR A 41 21.83 -14.74 9.57
CA THR A 41 22.88 -15.54 10.20
C THR A 41 22.45 -16.04 11.58
N ARG A 42 22.78 -17.30 11.88
CA ARG A 42 22.66 -17.93 13.18
C ARG A 42 23.96 -18.62 13.54
N GLY A 43 24.39 -18.47 14.79
CA GLY A 43 25.44 -19.32 15.35
C GLY A 43 24.92 -20.70 15.73
N PRO A 44 25.74 -21.53 16.37
CA PRO A 44 25.37 -22.89 16.78
C PRO A 44 24.19 -22.89 17.73
N SER A 45 23.19 -23.75 17.49
CA SER A 45 21.92 -23.77 18.25
C SER A 45 22.07 -24.09 19.74
N ASN A 46 23.15 -24.79 20.10
CA ASN A 46 23.53 -25.12 21.47
C ASN A 46 24.44 -24.08 22.13
N SER A 47 24.58 -22.88 21.55
CA SER A 47 25.44 -21.80 22.05
C SER A 47 24.64 -20.54 22.38
N SER A 48 25.12 -19.74 23.36
CA SER A 48 24.57 -18.39 23.60
C SER A 48 24.81 -17.44 22.42
N LEU A 49 25.71 -17.82 21.51
CA LEU A 49 25.99 -17.12 20.26
C LEU A 49 25.09 -17.59 19.10
N HIS A 50 24.03 -18.37 19.37
CA HIS A 50 23.01 -18.68 18.36
C HIS A 50 22.32 -17.41 17.85
N SER A 51 21.98 -16.50 18.78
CA SER A 51 21.35 -15.22 18.46
C SER A 51 22.32 -14.31 17.69
N PRO A 52 21.92 -13.74 16.54
CA PRO A 52 22.77 -12.84 15.77
C PRO A 52 23.17 -11.61 16.57
N VAL A 53 22.26 -11.05 17.39
CA VAL A 53 22.55 -9.86 18.21
C VAL A 53 23.75 -10.11 19.13
N ASN A 54 23.74 -11.23 19.85
CA ASN A 54 24.85 -11.58 20.75
C ASN A 54 26.12 -11.95 19.97
N LEU A 55 26.00 -12.69 18.87
CA LEU A 55 27.11 -13.13 18.04
C LEU A 55 27.90 -11.94 17.49
N PHE A 56 27.22 -10.97 16.89
CA PHE A 56 27.83 -9.77 16.31
C PHE A 56 28.35 -8.81 17.38
N ALA A 57 27.65 -8.68 18.52
CA ALA A 57 28.14 -7.87 19.63
C ALA A 57 29.49 -8.38 20.17
N ILE A 58 29.64 -9.69 20.36
CA ILE A 58 30.90 -10.29 20.83
C ILE A 58 31.99 -10.20 19.76
N ALA A 59 31.67 -10.39 18.47
CA ALA A 59 32.64 -10.22 17.40
C ALA A 59 33.17 -8.78 17.28
N ARG A 60 32.30 -7.78 17.50
CA ARG A 60 32.70 -6.37 17.56
C ARG A 60 33.62 -6.10 18.76
N GLN A 61 33.26 -6.58 19.95
CA GLN A 61 34.12 -6.46 21.14
C GLN A 61 35.49 -7.13 20.97
N ALA A 62 35.55 -8.21 20.18
CA ALA A 62 36.78 -8.92 19.88
C ALA A 62 37.61 -8.30 18.74
N GLY A 63 37.11 -7.26 18.04
CA GLY A 63 37.76 -6.72 16.84
C GLY A 63 37.79 -7.70 15.66
N ARG A 64 36.83 -8.62 15.58
CA ARG A 64 36.74 -9.68 14.55
C ARG A 64 35.42 -9.63 13.77
N LEU A 65 34.83 -8.44 13.67
CA LEU A 65 33.55 -8.23 12.98
C LEU A 65 33.65 -8.55 11.48
N SER A 66 34.67 -8.03 10.78
CA SER A 66 34.83 -8.28 9.34
C SER A 66 35.05 -9.76 9.02
N GLU A 67 35.76 -10.49 9.88
CA GLU A 67 35.97 -11.93 9.73
C GLU A 67 34.66 -12.72 9.91
N LEU A 68 33.85 -12.36 10.92
CA LEU A 68 32.53 -12.96 11.13
C LEU A 68 31.59 -12.67 9.96
N GLU A 69 31.54 -11.44 9.47
CA GLU A 69 30.72 -11.08 8.31
C GLU A 69 31.13 -11.85 7.06
N MET A 70 32.43 -12.03 6.82
CA MET A 70 32.90 -12.80 5.67
C MET A 70 32.45 -14.26 5.78
N ALA A 71 32.56 -14.87 6.96
CA ALA A 71 32.09 -16.24 7.20
C ALA A 71 30.55 -16.34 7.06
N ALA A 72 29.81 -15.32 7.49
CA ALA A 72 28.36 -15.23 7.33
C ALA A 72 27.94 -15.13 5.85
N ARG A 73 28.61 -14.27 5.07
CA ARG A 73 28.41 -14.15 3.60
C ARG A 73 28.71 -15.47 2.90
N GLU A 74 29.81 -16.14 3.27
CA GLU A 74 30.17 -17.45 2.74
C GLU A 74 29.09 -18.49 3.01
N SER A 75 28.59 -18.57 4.25
CA SER A 75 27.46 -19.44 4.60
C SER A 75 26.22 -19.13 3.74
N ALA A 76 25.87 -17.86 3.58
CA ALA A 76 24.72 -17.43 2.81
C ALA A 76 24.84 -17.84 1.33
N CYS A 77 25.95 -17.48 0.67
CA CYS A 77 26.19 -17.81 -0.74
C CYS A 77 26.24 -19.32 -0.98
N ARG A 78 26.96 -20.06 -0.11
CA ARG A 78 27.04 -21.53 -0.19
C ARG A 78 25.65 -22.16 -0.13
N ARG A 79 24.82 -21.76 0.84
CA ARG A 79 23.49 -22.35 1.05
C ARG A 79 22.49 -21.93 -0.02
N PHE A 80 22.54 -20.67 -0.46
CA PHE A 80 21.70 -20.15 -1.54
C PHE A 80 21.94 -20.93 -2.84
N SER A 81 23.22 -21.10 -3.20
CA SER A 81 23.63 -21.85 -4.39
C SER A 81 23.32 -23.36 -4.26
N ALA A 82 23.64 -23.98 -3.12
CA ALA A 82 23.39 -25.41 -2.89
C ALA A 82 21.89 -25.76 -2.99
N GLN A 83 21.02 -24.87 -2.52
CA GLN A 83 19.58 -25.05 -2.59
C GLN A 83 18.98 -24.67 -3.95
N LYS A 84 19.74 -24.00 -4.83
CA LYS A 84 19.27 -23.46 -6.12
C LYS A 84 18.05 -22.58 -5.91
N LEU A 85 18.17 -21.61 -5.00
CA LEU A 85 17.13 -20.59 -4.80
C LEU A 85 17.16 -19.60 -5.97
N ASP A 86 15.98 -19.27 -6.48
CA ASP A 86 15.81 -18.29 -7.55
C ASP A 86 15.66 -16.87 -7.00
N GLY A 87 15.87 -15.86 -7.84
CA GLY A 87 15.72 -14.45 -7.44
C GLY A 87 16.97 -13.86 -6.82
N LYS A 88 16.77 -12.87 -5.95
CA LYS A 88 17.84 -12.09 -5.31
C LYS A 88 18.26 -12.66 -3.94
N LEU A 89 19.52 -12.50 -3.58
CA LEU A 89 20.10 -12.81 -2.27
C LEU A 89 20.41 -11.48 -1.56
N PHE A 90 19.70 -11.21 -0.48
CA PHE A 90 19.94 -10.03 0.35
C PHE A 90 20.93 -10.38 1.47
N LEU A 91 22.02 -9.60 1.54
CA LEU A 91 23.14 -9.80 2.46
C LEU A 91 23.31 -8.58 3.35
N ASN A 92 23.15 -8.81 4.65
CA ASN A 92 23.43 -7.85 5.70
C ASN A 92 24.93 -7.48 5.76
N VAL A 93 25.23 -6.19 5.76
CA VAL A 93 26.58 -5.63 5.84
C VAL A 93 26.60 -4.42 6.77
N SER A 94 27.50 -4.42 7.75
CA SER A 94 27.73 -3.23 8.57
C SER A 94 28.58 -2.19 7.82
N PRO A 95 28.27 -0.89 7.96
CA PRO A 95 29.12 0.17 7.42
C PRO A 95 30.56 0.08 7.95
N GLU A 96 30.76 -0.23 9.24
CA GLU A 96 32.08 -0.38 9.86
C GLU A 96 33.00 -1.33 9.08
N SER A 97 32.48 -2.49 8.69
CA SER A 97 33.21 -3.52 7.93
C SER A 97 33.61 -3.06 6.53
N LEU A 98 32.83 -2.16 5.92
CA LEU A 98 33.13 -1.56 4.61
C LEU A 98 34.25 -0.52 4.67
N LEU A 99 34.41 0.16 5.81
CA LEU A 99 35.41 1.20 6.00
C LEU A 99 36.75 0.69 6.56
N GLU A 100 36.82 -0.59 6.97
CA GLU A 100 38.05 -1.18 7.50
C GLU A 100 39.18 -1.17 6.45
N PRO A 101 40.38 -0.63 6.77
CA PRO A 101 41.51 -0.60 5.84
C PRO A 101 41.97 -2.00 5.38
N THR A 102 41.67 -3.01 6.19
CA THR A 102 41.99 -4.42 5.95
C THR A 102 40.94 -5.14 5.11
N HIS A 103 39.80 -4.53 4.77
CA HIS A 103 38.79 -5.14 3.91
C HIS A 103 39.25 -5.09 2.44
N PRO A 104 39.73 -6.20 1.86
CA PRO A 104 40.26 -6.17 0.50
C PRO A 104 39.09 -6.03 -0.49
N PRO A 105 39.15 -5.09 -1.45
CA PRO A 105 38.12 -4.98 -2.47
C PRO A 105 38.02 -6.30 -3.26
N GLY A 106 36.81 -6.73 -3.56
CA GLY A 106 36.55 -7.90 -4.41
C GLY A 106 36.38 -9.25 -3.71
N ARG A 107 36.56 -9.37 -2.39
CA ARG A 107 36.34 -10.64 -1.67
C ARG A 107 34.92 -11.20 -1.82
N THR A 108 33.91 -10.35 -1.71
CA THR A 108 32.53 -10.77 -1.98
C THR A 108 32.38 -11.27 -3.42
N LEU A 109 33.05 -10.64 -4.39
CA LEU A 109 32.98 -11.06 -5.78
C LEU A 109 33.65 -12.43 -6.02
N GLU A 110 34.81 -12.68 -5.41
CA GLU A 110 35.48 -14.00 -5.42
C GLU A 110 34.59 -15.09 -4.84
N LEU A 111 33.89 -14.78 -3.75
CA LEU A 111 32.93 -15.68 -3.11
C LEU A 111 31.77 -16.02 -4.06
N LEU A 112 31.18 -15.01 -4.69
CA LEU A 112 30.08 -15.20 -5.65
C LEU A 112 30.51 -16.03 -6.85
N GLN A 113 31.72 -15.80 -7.38
CA GLN A 113 32.31 -16.60 -8.45
C GLN A 113 32.46 -18.08 -8.03
N THR A 114 32.92 -18.32 -6.80
CA THR A 114 33.08 -19.68 -6.24
C THR A 114 31.76 -20.45 -6.20
N TYR A 115 30.65 -19.77 -5.90
CA TYR A 115 29.32 -20.38 -5.79
C TYR A 115 28.43 -20.19 -7.02
N GLY A 116 28.94 -19.59 -8.11
CA GLY A 116 28.21 -19.39 -9.35
C GLY A 116 27.02 -18.42 -9.24
N ILE A 117 27.10 -17.42 -8.38
CA ILE A 117 26.05 -16.41 -8.18
C ILE A 117 26.43 -15.14 -8.96
N ALA A 118 25.51 -14.61 -9.78
CA ALA A 118 25.79 -13.37 -10.48
C ALA A 118 25.70 -12.17 -9.51
N PRO A 119 26.58 -11.16 -9.60
CA PRO A 119 26.52 -9.97 -8.73
C PRO A 119 25.18 -9.23 -8.78
N SER A 120 24.52 -9.23 -9.94
CA SER A 120 23.17 -8.64 -10.13
C SER A 120 22.06 -9.34 -9.35
N GLN A 121 22.30 -10.57 -8.89
CA GLN A 121 21.41 -11.29 -7.98
C GLN A 121 21.61 -10.90 -6.53
N VAL A 122 22.64 -10.13 -6.18
CA VAL A 122 22.93 -9.81 -4.78
C VAL A 122 22.52 -8.39 -4.44
N VAL A 123 21.87 -8.24 -3.29
CA VAL A 123 21.52 -6.96 -2.68
C VAL A 123 22.31 -6.81 -1.39
N ILE A 124 23.04 -5.71 -1.24
CA ILE A 124 23.76 -5.38 -0.02
C ILE A 124 22.86 -4.52 0.87
N GLU A 125 22.51 -5.04 2.05
CA GLU A 125 21.71 -4.36 3.07
C GLU A 125 22.62 -3.65 4.06
N LEU A 126 22.46 -2.34 4.18
CA LEU A 126 23.18 -1.53 5.16
C LEU A 126 22.35 -1.39 6.43
N THR A 127 22.89 -1.88 7.54
CA THR A 127 22.26 -1.76 8.86
C THR A 127 22.59 -0.40 9.51
N GLU A 128 21.61 0.24 10.16
CA GLU A 128 21.74 1.60 10.77
C GLU A 128 22.47 1.58 12.13
N GLN A 129 22.84 0.42 12.66
CA GLN A 129 23.23 0.28 14.09
C GLN A 129 24.51 1.02 14.51
N THR A 130 25.27 1.61 13.58
CA THR A 130 26.47 2.40 13.90
C THR A 130 26.54 3.68 13.08
N PRO A 131 26.55 4.88 13.71
CA PRO A 131 26.72 6.15 13.01
C PRO A 131 28.08 6.18 12.30
N THR A 132 28.08 6.37 10.99
CA THR A 132 29.30 6.65 10.23
C THR A 132 29.51 8.14 10.09
N GLU A 133 30.67 8.64 10.53
CA GLU A 133 31.03 10.06 10.40
C GLU A 133 31.60 10.38 9.00
N ASP A 134 32.13 9.38 8.27
CA ASP A 134 32.76 9.54 6.96
C ASP A 134 31.86 9.02 5.81
N PHE A 135 30.90 9.86 5.43
CA PHE A 135 29.95 9.58 4.35
C PHE A 135 30.61 9.46 2.98
N ASP A 136 31.69 10.20 2.73
CA ASP A 136 32.40 10.16 1.44
C ASP A 136 33.05 8.79 1.22
N LEU A 137 33.61 8.20 2.27
CA LEU A 137 34.22 6.88 2.19
C LEU A 137 33.15 5.78 2.02
N LEU A 138 32.03 5.87 2.74
CA LEU A 138 30.89 4.97 2.57
C LEU A 138 30.28 5.06 1.16
N TYR A 139 30.09 6.28 0.65
CA TYR A 139 29.59 6.51 -0.70
C TYR A 139 30.51 5.88 -1.76
N LYS A 140 31.83 6.08 -1.65
CA LYS A 140 32.82 5.47 -2.56
C LYS A 140 32.80 3.96 -2.49
N ALA A 141 32.70 3.38 -1.29
CA ALA A 141 32.60 1.93 -1.11
C ALA A 141 31.35 1.39 -1.83
N LEU A 142 30.19 2.00 -1.61
CA LEU A 142 28.93 1.55 -2.23
C LEU A 142 28.90 1.76 -3.74
N HIS A 143 29.52 2.83 -4.25
CA HIS A 143 29.70 3.01 -5.69
C HIS A 143 30.50 1.85 -6.28
N HIS A 144 31.56 1.40 -5.59
CA HIS A 144 32.34 0.25 -6.02
C HIS A 144 31.52 -1.05 -6.06
N TYR A 145 30.63 -1.27 -5.08
CA TYR A 145 29.68 -2.40 -5.12
C TYR A 145 28.71 -2.28 -6.30
N ARG A 146 28.19 -1.09 -6.59
CA ARG A 146 27.32 -0.89 -7.77
C ARG A 146 28.05 -1.15 -9.08
N ASP A 147 29.30 -0.72 -9.21
CA ASP A 147 30.13 -0.95 -10.40
C ASP A 147 30.40 -2.45 -10.64
N MET A 148 30.42 -3.26 -9.57
CA MET A 148 30.48 -4.72 -9.66
C MET A 148 29.15 -5.37 -10.02
N GLY A 149 28.04 -4.62 -10.02
CA GLY A 149 26.70 -5.07 -10.40
C GLY A 149 25.77 -5.37 -9.23
N PHE A 150 26.15 -5.09 -8.00
CA PHE A 150 25.28 -5.28 -6.82
C PHE A 150 24.19 -4.20 -6.75
N SER A 151 23.04 -4.55 -6.18
CA SER A 151 22.04 -3.56 -5.74
C SER A 151 22.26 -3.19 -4.27
N ILE A 152 21.82 -2.01 -3.87
CA ILE A 152 21.96 -1.52 -2.48
C ILE A 152 20.59 -1.37 -1.84
N ALA A 153 20.46 -1.85 -0.61
CA ALA A 153 19.30 -1.68 0.26
C ALA A 153 19.68 -0.93 1.53
N LEU A 154 18.77 -0.08 2.02
CA LEU A 154 18.87 0.52 3.34
C LEU A 154 17.88 -0.17 4.28
N ASP A 155 18.39 -0.69 5.41
CA ASP A 155 17.64 -1.47 6.37
C ASP A 155 17.14 -0.62 7.56
N ASP A 156 16.12 -1.11 8.27
CA ASP A 156 15.54 -0.54 9.50
C ASP A 156 15.16 0.97 9.42
N LEU A 157 14.62 1.42 8.28
CA LEU A 157 14.38 2.85 8.09
C LEU A 157 13.35 3.41 9.09
N GLY A 158 13.79 4.41 9.86
CA GLY A 158 12.99 5.17 10.82
C GLY A 158 13.14 4.71 12.28
N ALA A 159 13.96 3.70 12.55
CA ALA A 159 14.35 3.32 13.91
C ALA A 159 15.46 4.24 14.49
N GLY A 160 16.19 4.98 13.66
CA GLY A 160 17.31 5.85 14.06
C GLY A 160 17.31 7.28 13.49
N TYR A 161 18.24 8.10 14.01
CA TYR A 161 18.35 9.54 13.75
C TYR A 161 18.93 9.91 12.37
N SER A 162 19.51 8.97 11.60
CA SER A 162 20.30 9.27 10.39
C SER A 162 19.77 8.67 9.08
N SER A 163 18.74 7.81 9.15
CA SER A 163 18.13 7.08 8.04
C SER A 163 17.74 7.95 6.82
N LEU A 164 17.08 9.09 7.03
CA LEU A 164 16.66 9.96 5.92
C LEU A 164 17.83 10.65 5.19
N ARG A 165 18.89 10.99 5.93
CA ARG A 165 20.10 11.56 5.34
C ARG A 165 20.84 10.52 4.51
N LEU A 166 21.03 9.31 5.06
CA LEU A 166 21.63 8.19 4.34
C LEU A 166 20.84 7.87 3.06
N TRP A 167 19.51 7.87 3.13
CA TRP A 167 18.68 7.67 1.94
C TRP A 167 18.99 8.73 0.86
N SER A 168 18.98 10.02 1.23
CA SER A 168 19.21 11.12 0.28
C SER A 168 20.57 11.03 -0.43
N GLU A 169 21.62 10.74 0.32
CA GLU A 169 23.00 10.68 -0.18
C GLU A 169 23.29 9.39 -0.96
N LEU A 170 22.84 8.25 -0.44
CA LEU A 170 23.19 6.93 -1.01
C LEU A 170 22.29 6.51 -2.17
N ARG A 171 21.07 7.06 -2.24
CA ARG A 171 20.04 6.76 -3.26
C ARG A 171 19.92 5.25 -3.52
N PRO A 172 19.51 4.45 -2.51
CA PRO A 172 19.49 2.99 -2.61
C PRO A 172 18.45 2.49 -3.63
N ASP A 173 18.65 1.27 -4.11
CA ASP A 173 17.71 0.57 -5.00
C ASP A 173 16.50 0.06 -4.22
N TYR A 174 16.70 -0.31 -2.95
CA TYR A 174 15.68 -0.79 -2.02
C TYR A 174 15.72 -0.02 -0.70
N VAL A 175 14.56 0.17 -0.09
CA VAL A 175 14.42 0.69 1.28
C VAL A 175 13.49 -0.22 2.03
N LYS A 176 13.94 -0.71 3.17
CA LYS A 176 13.16 -1.55 4.07
C LYS A 176 12.59 -0.68 5.19
N ILE A 177 11.27 -0.71 5.34
CA ILE A 177 10.56 0.00 6.42
C ILE A 177 10.53 -0.90 7.63
N ASP A 178 11.10 -0.41 8.74
CA ASP A 178 11.22 -1.15 9.98
C ASP A 178 9.86 -1.61 10.51
N ARG A 179 9.87 -2.77 11.19
CA ARG A 179 8.71 -3.37 11.85
C ARG A 179 7.98 -2.37 12.75
N HIS A 180 8.66 -1.43 13.40
CA HIS A 180 8.02 -0.44 14.27
C HIS A 180 6.88 0.32 13.58
N PHE A 181 7.02 0.66 12.30
CA PHE A 181 5.99 1.38 11.53
C PHE A 181 4.91 0.46 10.99
N ILE A 182 5.19 -0.83 10.85
CA ILE A 182 4.28 -1.82 10.27
C ILE A 182 3.38 -2.44 11.34
N ASP A 183 3.94 -2.76 12.51
CA ASP A 183 3.24 -3.34 13.65
C ASP A 183 2.04 -2.46 14.06
N GLY A 184 0.82 -2.99 13.94
CA GLY A 184 -0.40 -2.26 14.29
C GLY A 184 -0.76 -1.09 13.35
N ILE A 185 -0.17 -0.99 12.15
CA ILE A 185 -0.44 0.11 11.20
C ILE A 185 -1.94 0.27 10.84
N HIS A 186 -2.69 -0.84 10.88
CA HIS A 186 -4.12 -0.85 10.61
C HIS A 186 -4.96 -0.11 11.66
N GLN A 187 -4.42 0.14 12.85
CA GLN A 187 -5.10 0.86 13.94
C GLN A 187 -4.59 2.30 14.10
N ASP A 188 -3.44 2.63 13.51
CA ASP A 188 -2.73 3.88 13.78
C ASP A 188 -2.65 4.76 12.53
N ALA A 189 -3.37 5.89 12.55
CA ALA A 189 -3.38 6.86 11.45
C ALA A 189 -2.02 7.56 11.27
N VAL A 190 -1.28 7.76 12.36
CA VAL A 190 0.03 8.42 12.31
C VAL A 190 1.04 7.51 11.62
N LYS A 191 1.06 6.21 11.94
CA LYS A 191 1.91 5.24 11.23
C LYS A 191 1.59 5.19 9.73
N ARG A 192 0.30 5.25 9.36
CA ARG A 192 -0.14 5.33 7.96
C ARG A 192 0.41 6.58 7.25
N GLU A 193 0.36 7.75 7.87
CA GLU A 193 0.93 8.97 7.28
C GLU A 193 2.46 8.90 7.13
N PHE A 194 3.16 8.32 8.12
CA PHE A 194 4.61 8.12 8.04
C PHE A 194 5.01 7.19 6.90
N VAL A 195 4.40 5.99 6.83
CA VAL A 195 4.66 5.03 5.76
C VAL A 195 4.25 5.61 4.40
N GLY A 196 3.15 6.35 4.33
CA GLY A 196 2.73 7.09 3.13
C GLY A 196 3.79 8.10 2.66
N SER A 197 4.37 8.87 3.58
CA SER A 197 5.45 9.81 3.28
C SER A 197 6.73 9.11 2.81
N MET A 198 7.09 7.98 3.43
CA MET A 198 8.23 7.16 2.99
C MET A 198 8.02 6.63 1.57
N LEU A 199 6.81 6.17 1.23
CA LEU A 199 6.47 5.73 -0.13
C LEU A 199 6.60 6.85 -1.15
N GLN A 200 6.17 8.07 -0.82
CA GLN A 200 6.35 9.23 -1.69
C GLN A 200 7.83 9.55 -1.93
N MET A 201 8.65 9.50 -0.88
CA MET A 201 10.08 9.75 -0.98
C MET A 201 10.79 8.65 -1.79
N ALA A 202 10.40 7.39 -1.62
CA ALA A 202 10.89 6.27 -2.43
C ALA A 202 10.54 6.42 -3.91
N LYS A 203 9.35 6.92 -4.21
CA LYS A 203 8.96 7.25 -5.58
C LYS A 203 9.85 8.34 -6.17
N ALA A 204 10.15 9.39 -5.40
CA ALA A 204 11.04 10.47 -5.83
C ALA A 204 12.49 10.00 -6.03
N SER A 205 13.01 9.13 -5.17
CA SER A 205 14.37 8.59 -5.26
C SER A 205 14.51 7.38 -6.19
N ARG A 206 13.39 6.87 -6.75
CA ARG A 206 13.31 5.61 -7.52
C ARG A 206 13.77 4.37 -6.72
N ALA A 207 13.63 4.37 -5.40
CA ALA A 207 13.87 3.21 -4.55
C ALA A 207 12.61 2.32 -4.47
N LEU A 208 12.77 1.00 -4.41
CA LEU A 208 11.67 0.06 -4.14
C LEU A 208 11.50 -0.10 -2.63
N VAL A 209 10.25 -0.07 -2.14
CA VAL A 209 9.96 -0.19 -0.71
C VAL A 209 9.62 -1.63 -0.37
N ILE A 210 10.25 -2.15 0.68
CA ILE A 210 9.96 -3.43 1.32
C ILE A 210 9.37 -3.12 2.69
N ALA A 211 8.14 -3.55 2.96
CA ALA A 211 7.57 -3.47 4.30
C ALA A 211 7.90 -4.73 5.10
N GLU A 212 8.45 -4.55 6.30
CA GLU A 212 8.91 -5.65 7.15
C GLU A 212 8.06 -5.90 8.38
N GLY A 213 8.21 -7.11 8.92
CA GLY A 213 7.61 -7.45 10.21
C GLY A 213 6.09 -7.57 10.15
N ILE A 214 5.53 -7.88 8.98
CA ILE A 214 4.09 -8.11 8.81
C ILE A 214 3.70 -9.42 9.52
N GLU A 215 2.81 -9.33 10.50
CA GLU A 215 2.36 -10.49 11.28
C GLU A 215 0.85 -10.72 11.17
N LEU A 216 0.07 -9.70 10.79
CA LEU A 216 -1.39 -9.75 10.71
C LEU A 216 -1.92 -9.49 9.29
N GLN A 217 -3.06 -10.11 8.94
CA GLN A 217 -3.67 -9.92 7.61
C GLN A 217 -4.15 -8.48 7.40
N GLU A 218 -4.59 -7.83 8.48
CA GLU A 218 -5.06 -6.46 8.51
C GLU A 218 -3.92 -5.47 8.20
N GLU A 219 -2.70 -5.74 8.68
CA GLU A 219 -1.51 -4.96 8.34
C GLU A 219 -1.19 -5.10 6.85
N LEU A 220 -1.19 -6.33 6.34
CA LEU A 220 -0.96 -6.60 4.92
C LEU A 220 -2.00 -5.90 4.03
N ALA A 221 -3.28 -5.92 4.42
CA ALA A 221 -4.35 -5.25 3.69
C ALA A 221 -4.11 -3.73 3.60
N VAL A 222 -3.76 -3.10 4.72
CA VAL A 222 -3.45 -1.66 4.74
C VAL A 222 -2.22 -1.34 3.90
N LEU A 223 -1.16 -2.14 3.98
CA LEU A 223 0.04 -1.93 3.15
C LEU A 223 -0.25 -2.10 1.65
N ILE A 224 -1.08 -3.08 1.28
CA ILE A 224 -1.60 -3.24 -0.09
C ILE A 224 -2.32 -1.97 -0.53
N ASP A 225 -3.17 -1.42 0.32
CA ASP A 225 -3.95 -0.24 0.00
C ASP A 225 -3.13 1.04 -0.13
N MET A 226 -2.07 1.15 0.67
CA MET A 226 -1.09 2.21 0.59
C MET A 226 -0.18 2.10 -0.65
N GLY A 227 -0.19 0.96 -1.35
CA GLY A 227 0.59 0.74 -2.57
C GLY A 227 1.99 0.17 -2.34
N VAL A 228 2.23 -0.49 -1.21
CA VAL A 228 3.44 -1.29 -0.98
C VAL A 228 3.38 -2.55 -1.84
N ASP A 229 4.42 -2.82 -2.64
CA ASP A 229 4.48 -4.03 -3.50
C ASP A 229 5.33 -5.15 -2.91
N LEU A 230 6.43 -4.82 -2.24
CA LEU A 230 7.35 -5.82 -1.67
C LEU A 230 7.10 -5.96 -0.17
N VAL A 231 6.92 -7.19 0.27
CA VAL A 231 6.52 -7.50 1.65
C VAL A 231 7.32 -8.66 2.21
N GLN A 232 7.62 -8.56 3.51
CA GLN A 232 8.30 -9.57 4.29
C GLN A 232 7.72 -9.60 5.71
N GLY A 233 7.52 -10.79 6.27
CA GLY A 233 6.96 -10.91 7.61
C GLY A 233 6.58 -12.34 7.98
N TYR A 234 6.32 -12.57 9.26
CA TYR A 234 5.97 -13.90 9.77
C TYR A 234 4.60 -14.37 9.31
N LEU A 235 3.71 -13.45 8.92
CA LEU A 235 2.45 -13.78 8.26
C LEU A 235 2.69 -14.61 6.99
N LEU A 236 3.71 -14.24 6.20
CA LEU A 236 4.05 -14.90 4.94
C LEU A 236 4.93 -16.12 5.19
N CYS A 237 6.06 -15.93 5.87
CA CYS A 237 7.00 -16.99 6.19
C CYS A 237 8.00 -16.53 7.25
N ARG A 238 8.27 -17.38 8.24
CA ARG A 238 9.38 -17.20 9.17
C ARG A 238 10.72 -17.57 8.52
N PRO A 239 11.86 -17.00 8.97
CA PRO A 239 13.18 -17.42 8.51
C PRO A 239 13.37 -18.93 8.71
N GLN A 240 13.74 -19.62 7.65
CA GLN A 240 13.92 -21.07 7.70
C GLN A 240 15.08 -21.56 6.83
N GLU A 241 15.58 -22.74 7.15
CA GLU A 241 16.73 -23.36 6.48
C GLU A 241 16.42 -23.71 5.01
N HIS A 242 15.18 -24.12 4.74
CA HIS A 242 14.65 -24.45 3.42
C HIS A 242 13.44 -23.57 3.11
N PRO A 243 13.62 -22.36 2.55
CA PRO A 243 12.52 -21.44 2.32
C PRO A 243 11.58 -21.96 1.21
N PRO A 244 10.30 -21.54 1.24
CA PRO A 244 9.36 -21.85 0.17
C PRO A 244 9.80 -21.16 -1.13
N ARG A 245 9.47 -21.77 -2.28
CA ARG A 245 9.84 -21.25 -3.61
C ARG A 245 8.67 -20.71 -4.42
N ASP A 246 7.46 -21.00 -3.97
CA ASP A 246 6.21 -20.59 -4.61
C ASP A 246 5.52 -19.52 -3.75
N ALA A 247 5.41 -18.31 -4.31
CA ALA A 247 4.72 -17.21 -3.64
C ALA A 247 3.20 -17.42 -3.56
N HIS A 248 2.60 -18.22 -4.44
CA HIS A 248 1.15 -18.48 -4.40
C HIS A 248 0.73 -19.21 -3.12
N ALA A 249 1.61 -20.02 -2.55
CA ALA A 249 1.38 -20.70 -1.27
C ALA A 249 1.56 -19.78 -0.05
N LEU A 250 2.22 -18.62 -0.20
CA LEU A 250 2.53 -17.68 0.88
C LEU A 250 1.55 -16.52 0.96
N LEU A 251 1.00 -16.12 -0.20
CA LEU A 251 0.06 -15.02 -0.26
C LEU A 251 -1.32 -15.52 0.17
N PRO A 252 -1.97 -14.88 1.16
CA PRO A 252 -3.35 -15.20 1.47
C PRO A 252 -4.19 -14.99 0.20
N THR A 253 -5.14 -15.88 -0.04
CA THR A 253 -6.23 -15.61 -0.99
C THR A 253 -6.95 -14.38 -0.47
N LEU A 254 -6.60 -13.22 -1.03
CA LEU A 254 -7.37 -12.01 -0.90
C LEU A 254 -8.73 -12.32 -1.53
N ASN A 255 -9.68 -12.76 -0.70
CA ASN A 255 -11.07 -12.74 -1.09
C ASN A 255 -11.34 -11.30 -1.51
N PRO A 256 -11.94 -11.04 -2.69
CA PRO A 256 -12.36 -9.70 -3.02
C PRO A 256 -13.27 -9.26 -1.88
N ALA A 257 -12.79 -8.29 -1.08
CA ALA A 257 -13.61 -7.66 -0.07
C ALA A 257 -14.91 -7.23 -0.75
N ALA A 258 -16.04 -7.37 -0.06
CA ALA A 258 -17.32 -6.90 -0.55
C ALA A 258 -17.14 -5.48 -1.13
N PRO A 259 -17.72 -5.18 -2.31
CA PRO A 259 -17.43 -3.95 -3.03
C PRO A 259 -17.63 -2.75 -2.10
N ALA A 260 -16.58 -1.94 -1.97
CA ALA A 260 -16.61 -0.78 -1.10
C ALA A 260 -17.71 0.19 -1.52
N LEU A 261 -18.44 0.76 -0.56
CA LEU A 261 -19.48 1.76 -0.83
C LEU A 261 -18.91 3.03 -1.49
N ASN A 262 -17.59 3.19 -1.50
CA ASN A 262 -16.87 4.35 -2.03
C ASN A 262 -16.35 4.20 -3.47
N GLU A 263 -16.45 3.01 -4.08
CA GLU A 263 -16.01 2.87 -5.47
C GLU A 263 -17.22 2.92 -6.40
N ASP A 264 -17.36 4.05 -7.11
CA ASP A 264 -17.63 3.95 -8.54
C ASP A 264 -16.49 3.11 -9.11
N ALA A 265 -16.57 1.77 -9.01
CA ALA A 265 -15.62 0.90 -9.68
C ALA A 265 -15.83 1.19 -11.16
N PRO A 266 -14.93 1.96 -11.80
CA PRO A 266 -15.16 2.34 -13.16
C PRO A 266 -15.00 1.06 -13.96
N ASP A 267 -15.94 0.82 -14.86
CA ASP A 267 -15.91 -0.38 -15.68
C ASP A 267 -14.61 -0.37 -16.47
N LEU A 268 -13.71 -1.33 -16.22
CA LEU A 268 -12.46 -1.46 -16.98
C LEU A 268 -12.74 -1.60 -18.49
N ARG A 269 -14.00 -1.88 -18.90
CA ARG A 269 -14.45 -1.76 -20.29
C ARG A 269 -14.20 -0.37 -20.89
N ALA A 270 -14.22 0.71 -20.11
CA ALA A 270 -13.88 2.04 -20.60
C ALA A 270 -12.43 2.14 -21.11
N LEU A 271 -11.55 1.24 -20.67
CA LEU A 271 -10.16 1.13 -21.09
C LEU A 271 -9.98 0.13 -22.24
N LEU A 272 -11.03 -0.64 -22.59
CA LEU A 272 -10.96 -1.70 -23.59
C LEU A 272 -10.87 -1.11 -25.00
N ILE A 273 -9.74 -1.38 -25.64
CA ILE A 273 -9.51 -1.16 -27.06
C ILE A 273 -9.68 -2.51 -27.74
N GLU A 274 -10.84 -2.70 -28.37
CA GLU A 274 -11.11 -3.90 -29.17
C GLU A 274 -10.15 -3.94 -30.35
N GLN A 275 -9.27 -4.93 -30.33
CA GLN A 275 -8.24 -5.07 -31.35
C GLN A 275 -8.01 -6.55 -31.65
N PRO A 276 -7.90 -6.93 -32.95
CA PRO A 276 -7.60 -8.31 -33.31
C PRO A 276 -6.23 -8.75 -32.78
N ALA A 277 -6.17 -9.94 -32.19
CA ALA A 277 -4.94 -10.61 -31.81
C ALA A 277 -4.46 -11.56 -32.91
N VAL A 278 -3.21 -12.00 -32.84
CA VAL A 278 -2.62 -12.98 -33.77
C VAL A 278 -2.31 -14.28 -33.06
N HIS A 279 -2.28 -15.40 -33.79
CA HIS A 279 -1.89 -16.68 -33.21
C HIS A 279 -0.35 -16.78 -33.13
N GLN A 280 0.18 -17.51 -32.15
CA GLN A 280 1.63 -17.68 -31.97
C GLN A 280 2.36 -18.27 -33.20
N SER A 281 1.64 -19.01 -34.05
CA SER A 281 2.17 -19.56 -35.31
C SER A 281 2.09 -18.60 -36.50
N THR A 282 1.45 -17.43 -36.35
CA THR A 282 1.31 -16.44 -37.43
C THR A 282 2.68 -16.00 -37.94
N PRO A 283 2.93 -16.00 -39.27
CA PRO A 283 4.20 -15.56 -39.83
C PRO A 283 4.49 -14.10 -39.48
N THR A 284 5.76 -13.81 -39.18
CA THR A 284 6.22 -12.45 -38.82
C THR A 284 5.85 -11.43 -39.90
N ALA A 285 5.93 -11.79 -41.19
CA ALA A 285 5.54 -10.92 -42.29
C ALA A 285 4.06 -10.50 -42.25
N SER A 286 3.17 -11.38 -41.81
CA SER A 286 1.73 -11.07 -41.67
C SER A 286 1.50 -10.08 -40.53
N VAL A 287 2.21 -10.22 -39.42
CA VAL A 287 2.14 -9.30 -38.28
C VAL A 287 2.67 -7.90 -38.67
N LEU A 288 3.75 -7.83 -39.44
CA LEU A 288 4.23 -6.56 -40.02
C LEU A 288 3.19 -5.90 -40.92
N GLU A 289 2.51 -6.69 -41.74
CA GLU A 289 1.47 -6.18 -42.62
C GLU A 289 0.28 -5.63 -41.82
N CYS A 290 -0.07 -6.25 -40.68
CA CYS A 290 -1.06 -5.69 -39.75
C CYS A 290 -0.63 -4.29 -39.25
N PHE A 291 0.61 -4.12 -38.79
CA PHE A 291 1.13 -2.80 -38.38
C PHE A 291 1.20 -1.79 -39.52
N ARG A 292 1.48 -2.23 -40.76
CA ARG A 292 1.49 -1.34 -41.94
C ARG A 292 0.09 -0.85 -42.29
N LYS A 293 -0.91 -1.72 -42.26
CA LYS A 293 -2.30 -1.39 -42.59
C LYS A 293 -2.96 -0.49 -41.55
N GLN A 294 -2.54 -0.60 -40.29
CA GLN A 294 -3.10 0.17 -39.18
C GLN A 294 -2.00 1.04 -38.55
N ALA A 295 -1.92 2.31 -38.98
CA ALA A 295 -0.89 3.24 -38.51
C ALA A 295 -0.94 3.49 -36.99
N ASN A 296 -2.14 3.44 -36.39
CA ASN A 296 -2.36 3.65 -34.96
C ASN A 296 -2.13 2.38 -34.10
N LEU A 297 -1.76 1.27 -34.75
CA LEU A 297 -1.49 0.00 -34.08
C LEU A 297 -0.07 0.02 -33.51
N ASN A 298 0.06 0.05 -32.19
CA ASN A 298 1.35 0.10 -31.51
C ASN A 298 1.77 -1.27 -30.99
N SER A 299 0.80 -2.10 -30.57
CA SER A 299 1.05 -3.44 -30.06
C SER A 299 0.04 -4.43 -30.61
N LEU A 300 0.37 -5.73 -30.59
CA LEU A 300 -0.53 -6.83 -30.94
C LEU A 300 -0.38 -7.94 -29.90
N ALA A 301 -1.50 -8.40 -29.34
CA ALA A 301 -1.52 -9.59 -28.50
C ALA A 301 -1.28 -10.84 -29.34
N VAL A 302 -0.55 -11.80 -28.77
CA VAL A 302 -0.29 -13.11 -29.35
C VAL A 302 -0.99 -14.16 -28.50
N LEU A 303 -1.81 -15.00 -29.14
CA LEU A 303 -2.60 -16.03 -28.50
C LEU A 303 -2.04 -17.43 -28.76
N ASP A 304 -2.27 -18.32 -27.80
CA ASP A 304 -2.05 -19.75 -27.94
C ASP A 304 -3.23 -20.45 -28.65
N GLU A 305 -3.16 -21.79 -28.73
CA GLU A 305 -4.20 -22.62 -29.35
C GLU A 305 -5.54 -22.58 -28.60
N SER A 306 -5.53 -22.20 -27.31
CA SER A 306 -6.70 -22.08 -26.45
C SER A 306 -7.28 -20.65 -26.42
N SER A 307 -6.83 -19.76 -27.32
CA SER A 307 -7.20 -18.34 -27.35
C SER A 307 -6.81 -17.55 -26.10
N LYS A 308 -5.83 -18.04 -25.34
CA LYS A 308 -5.26 -17.32 -24.19
C LYS A 308 -4.05 -16.50 -24.61
N PRO A 309 -3.85 -15.31 -24.03
CA PRO A 309 -2.64 -14.53 -24.29
C PRO A 309 -1.39 -15.28 -23.84
N CYS A 310 -0.42 -15.43 -24.75
CA CYS A 310 0.88 -16.05 -24.47
C CYS A 310 2.07 -15.12 -24.79
N GLY A 311 1.81 -13.97 -25.42
CA GLY A 311 2.81 -12.93 -25.63
C GLY A 311 2.21 -11.64 -26.16
N ILE A 312 3.07 -10.63 -26.30
CA ILE A 312 2.76 -9.35 -26.94
C ILE A 312 3.88 -8.96 -27.90
N VAL A 313 3.52 -8.26 -28.97
CA VAL A 313 4.47 -7.73 -29.96
C VAL A 313 4.28 -6.24 -30.07
N HIS A 314 5.33 -5.47 -29.82
CA HIS A 314 5.33 -4.02 -30.04
C HIS A 314 5.90 -3.68 -31.41
N ARG A 315 5.31 -2.68 -32.06
CA ARG A 315 5.71 -2.20 -33.40
C ARG A 315 7.17 -1.76 -33.44
N HIS A 316 7.64 -1.03 -32.42
CA HIS A 316 9.02 -0.55 -32.35
C HIS A 316 10.00 -1.73 -32.23
N SER A 317 9.75 -2.66 -31.29
CA SER A 317 10.61 -3.84 -31.06
C SER A 317 10.69 -4.72 -32.30
N LEU A 318 9.56 -4.93 -32.98
CA LEU A 318 9.52 -5.72 -34.20
C LEU A 318 10.28 -5.03 -35.34
N SER A 319 10.11 -3.71 -35.49
CA SER A 319 10.80 -2.92 -36.51
C SER A 319 12.31 -2.92 -36.28
N ASP A 320 12.76 -2.68 -35.04
CA ASP A 320 14.18 -2.68 -34.66
C ASP A 320 14.84 -4.05 -34.87
N ALA A 321 14.12 -5.14 -34.58
CA ALA A 321 14.61 -6.49 -34.82
C ALA A 321 14.85 -6.77 -36.32
N LEU A 322 14.06 -6.16 -37.20
CA LEU A 322 14.10 -6.37 -38.65
C LEU A 322 15.00 -5.38 -39.39
N LEU A 323 15.32 -4.23 -38.79
CA LEU A 323 16.32 -3.30 -39.31
C LEU A 323 17.75 -3.86 -39.27
N LYS A 324 17.98 -4.95 -38.53
CA LYS A 324 19.28 -5.66 -38.51
C LYS A 324 19.56 -6.30 -39.88
N PRO A 325 20.83 -6.27 -40.36
CA PRO A 325 21.19 -6.86 -41.65
C PRO A 325 20.71 -8.32 -41.79
N PHE A 326 20.12 -8.65 -42.95
CA PHE A 326 19.57 -9.99 -43.28
C PHE A 326 18.42 -10.49 -42.39
N ALA A 327 17.95 -9.72 -41.40
CA ALA A 327 16.91 -10.17 -40.47
C ALA A 327 15.54 -10.32 -41.15
N THR A 328 15.18 -9.43 -42.06
CA THR A 328 13.89 -9.48 -42.77
C THR A 328 13.69 -10.80 -43.49
N ASP A 329 14.65 -11.24 -44.30
CA ASP A 329 14.56 -12.50 -45.04
C ASP A 329 14.63 -13.73 -44.12
N LEU A 330 15.37 -13.62 -43.01
CA LEU A 330 15.56 -14.70 -42.05
C LEU A 330 14.33 -14.96 -41.17
N PHE A 331 13.56 -13.91 -40.84
CA PHE A 331 12.46 -13.97 -39.89
C PHE A 331 11.07 -13.83 -40.52
N ALA A 332 10.92 -13.29 -41.74
CA ALA A 332 9.63 -13.06 -42.38
C ALA A 332 8.68 -14.28 -42.37
N ARG A 333 9.20 -15.48 -42.64
CA ARG A 333 8.42 -16.74 -42.67
C ARG A 333 8.35 -17.46 -41.32
N LYS A 334 9.12 -17.03 -40.33
CA LYS A 334 9.14 -17.66 -39.00
C LYS A 334 7.92 -17.23 -38.19
N PRO A 335 7.43 -18.09 -37.29
CA PRO A 335 6.30 -17.76 -36.42
C PRO A 335 6.67 -16.59 -35.50
N ILE A 336 5.68 -15.74 -35.23
CA ILE A 336 5.85 -14.54 -34.40
C ILE A 336 6.27 -14.89 -32.96
N SER A 337 6.00 -16.11 -32.50
CA SER A 337 6.45 -16.62 -31.21
C SER A 337 7.96 -16.52 -30.95
N ARG A 338 8.78 -16.38 -32.00
CA ARG A 338 10.24 -16.19 -31.87
C ARG A 338 10.67 -14.75 -31.60
N LEU A 339 9.78 -13.78 -31.82
CA LEU A 339 10.07 -12.34 -31.70
C LEU A 339 9.12 -11.63 -30.73
N MET A 340 8.06 -12.29 -30.27
CA MET A 340 7.17 -11.76 -29.23
C MET A 340 7.87 -11.68 -27.87
N SER A 341 7.42 -10.74 -27.04
CA SER A 341 7.74 -10.75 -25.61
C SER A 341 6.77 -11.68 -24.88
N SER A 342 7.31 -12.61 -24.10
CA SER A 342 6.53 -13.38 -23.11
C SER A 342 6.32 -12.62 -21.80
N ASP A 343 7.04 -11.52 -21.60
CA ASP A 343 6.86 -10.60 -20.48
C ASP A 343 5.87 -9.52 -20.90
N PHE A 344 4.60 -9.68 -20.49
CA PHE A 344 3.50 -8.74 -20.75
C PHE A 344 2.62 -8.61 -19.50
N LEU A 345 1.82 -7.54 -19.45
CA LEU A 345 0.83 -7.34 -18.40
C LEU A 345 -0.54 -7.80 -18.90
N ALA A 346 -1.18 -8.70 -18.16
CA ALA A 346 -2.57 -9.09 -18.35
C ALA A 346 -3.41 -8.59 -17.18
N VAL A 347 -4.53 -7.94 -17.49
CA VAL A 347 -5.47 -7.34 -16.53
C VAL A 347 -6.83 -7.99 -16.74
N GLU A 348 -7.39 -8.59 -15.70
CA GLU A 348 -8.74 -9.12 -15.75
C GLU A 348 -9.77 -7.98 -15.65
N LEU A 349 -10.83 -8.05 -16.46
CA LEU A 349 -11.87 -7.02 -16.55
C LEU A 349 -12.59 -6.77 -15.21
N ASN A 350 -12.56 -7.73 -14.30
CA ASN A 350 -13.18 -7.63 -12.96
C ASN A 350 -12.25 -7.05 -11.89
N GLN A 351 -11.00 -6.72 -12.22
CA GLN A 351 -10.09 -6.03 -11.29
C GLN A 351 -10.55 -4.58 -11.07
N SER A 352 -10.24 -3.99 -9.92
CA SER A 352 -10.53 -2.58 -9.68
C SER A 352 -9.52 -1.68 -10.39
N LEU A 353 -9.92 -0.45 -10.75
CA LEU A 353 -9.00 0.52 -11.35
C LEU A 353 -7.80 0.81 -10.46
N GLN A 354 -7.97 0.78 -9.14
CA GLN A 354 -6.86 0.91 -8.19
C GLN A 354 -5.87 -0.24 -8.33
N GLN A 355 -6.33 -1.49 -8.42
CA GLN A 355 -5.47 -2.65 -8.64
C GLN A 355 -4.70 -2.51 -9.95
N VAL A 356 -5.37 -2.13 -11.04
CA VAL A 356 -4.72 -1.89 -12.34
C VAL A 356 -3.70 -0.77 -12.25
N SER A 357 -4.03 0.36 -11.62
CA SER A 357 -3.11 1.47 -11.37
C SER A 357 -1.85 1.04 -10.60
N ARG A 358 -2.00 0.16 -9.61
CA ARG A 358 -0.88 -0.39 -8.82
C ARG A 358 0.01 -1.26 -9.70
N LEU A 359 -0.56 -2.21 -10.47
CA LEU A 359 0.17 -3.06 -11.43
C LEU A 359 0.96 -2.22 -12.45
N LEU A 360 0.34 -1.13 -12.94
CA LEU A 360 1.00 -0.23 -13.87
C LEU A 360 2.11 0.57 -13.18
N THR A 361 1.91 1.07 -11.97
CA THR A 361 2.91 1.88 -11.25
C THR A 361 4.13 1.04 -10.82
N SER A 362 3.94 -0.24 -10.47
CA SER A 362 5.05 -1.14 -10.12
C SER A 362 5.91 -1.47 -11.34
N ARG A 363 5.30 -1.68 -12.52
CA ARG A 363 6.01 -1.95 -13.79
C ARG A 363 6.47 -0.67 -14.54
N ALA A 364 5.91 0.49 -14.22
CA ALA A 364 6.14 1.79 -14.90
C ALA A 364 7.58 2.31 -14.83
N ARG A 365 8.48 1.72 -14.05
CA ARG A 365 9.87 2.25 -13.97
C ARG A 365 10.69 2.03 -15.23
N GLN A 366 10.26 1.19 -16.18
CA GLN A 366 11.00 0.93 -17.42
C GLN A 366 10.18 1.07 -18.73
N ARG A 367 8.84 1.02 -18.68
CA ARG A 367 7.98 0.76 -19.88
C ARG A 367 6.60 1.46 -19.85
N ILE A 368 6.54 2.74 -19.48
CA ILE A 368 5.26 3.50 -19.35
C ILE A 368 4.44 3.53 -20.66
N GLU A 369 5.09 3.33 -21.80
CA GLU A 369 4.47 3.40 -23.13
C GLU A 369 3.85 2.08 -23.62
N GLU A 370 3.97 0.98 -22.87
CA GLU A 370 3.48 -0.33 -23.33
C GLU A 370 1.98 -0.52 -23.10
N ASP A 371 1.29 -1.03 -24.12
CA ASP A 371 -0.10 -1.49 -24.01
C ASP A 371 -0.16 -2.76 -23.14
N PHE A 372 -1.22 -2.92 -22.36
CA PHE A 372 -1.49 -4.15 -21.59
C PHE A 372 -2.66 -4.91 -22.20
N ILE A 373 -2.74 -6.21 -21.91
CA ILE A 373 -3.81 -7.08 -22.41
C ILE A 373 -4.95 -7.12 -21.39
N ILE A 374 -6.19 -6.95 -21.87
CA ILE A 374 -7.40 -7.10 -21.05
C ILE A 374 -8.00 -8.47 -21.31
N THR A 375 -8.28 -9.20 -20.24
CA THR A 375 -8.85 -10.54 -20.27
C THR A 375 -10.16 -10.63 -19.50
N LEU A 376 -10.95 -11.65 -19.81
CA LEU A 376 -12.07 -12.08 -18.98
C LEU A 376 -12.04 -13.60 -18.82
N ASN A 377 -11.86 -14.05 -17.59
CA ASN A 377 -11.65 -15.47 -17.26
C ASN A 377 -10.44 -16.05 -18.03
N GLY A 378 -9.39 -15.27 -18.20
CA GLY A 378 -8.18 -15.63 -18.93
C GLY A 378 -8.29 -15.61 -20.47
N ASN A 379 -9.48 -15.33 -21.03
CA ASN A 379 -9.66 -15.18 -22.48
C ASN A 379 -9.36 -13.74 -22.90
N TYR A 380 -8.69 -13.58 -24.03
CA TYR A 380 -8.39 -12.26 -24.60
C TYR A 380 -9.67 -11.51 -24.97
N LEU A 381 -9.78 -10.24 -24.55
CA LEU A 381 -10.83 -9.32 -24.99
C LEU A 381 -10.28 -8.19 -25.86
N GLY A 382 -9.11 -7.65 -25.51
CA GLY A 382 -8.54 -6.48 -26.18
C GLY A 382 -7.29 -5.97 -25.50
N LEU A 383 -6.90 -4.75 -25.83
CA LEU A 383 -5.78 -4.05 -25.21
C LEU A 383 -6.27 -2.88 -24.36
N GLY A 384 -5.45 -2.44 -23.43
CA GLY A 384 -5.61 -1.18 -22.69
C GLY A 384 -4.32 -0.38 -22.72
N ARG A 385 -4.44 0.95 -22.58
CA ARG A 385 -3.28 1.85 -22.56
C ARG A 385 -3.08 2.43 -21.16
N VAL A 386 -1.82 2.50 -20.73
CA VAL A 386 -1.45 3.11 -19.44
C VAL A 386 -1.98 4.55 -19.34
N ILE A 387 -1.88 5.34 -20.42
CA ILE A 387 -2.34 6.73 -20.43
C ILE A 387 -3.85 6.87 -20.22
N ASP A 388 -4.65 5.90 -20.68
CA ASP A 388 -6.10 5.94 -20.50
C ASP A 388 -6.48 5.60 -19.06
N VAL A 389 -5.71 4.74 -18.39
CA VAL A 389 -5.84 4.52 -16.94
C VAL A 389 -5.58 5.82 -16.18
N LEU A 390 -4.49 6.53 -16.51
CA LEU A 390 -4.15 7.80 -15.87
C LEU A 390 -5.20 8.88 -16.11
N LYS A 391 -5.75 8.98 -17.34
CA LYS A 391 -6.85 9.90 -17.66
C LYS A 391 -8.09 9.58 -16.82
N LEU A 392 -8.48 8.31 -16.77
CA LEU A 392 -9.65 7.86 -16.01
C LEU A 392 -9.49 8.15 -14.51
N ILE A 393 -8.31 7.88 -13.93
CA ILE A 393 -8.01 8.25 -12.53
C ILE A 393 -8.10 9.76 -12.34
N THR A 394 -7.57 10.54 -13.27
CA THR A 394 -7.58 12.01 -13.19
C THR A 394 -8.99 12.56 -13.27
N GLU A 395 -9.81 12.06 -14.19
CA GLU A 395 -11.22 12.43 -14.32
C GLU A 395 -11.99 12.10 -13.05
N LEU A 396 -11.76 10.92 -12.45
CA LEU A 396 -12.35 10.53 -11.17
C LEU A 396 -11.93 11.46 -10.03
N LYS A 397 -10.64 11.81 -9.94
CA LYS A 397 -10.17 12.76 -8.92
C LYS A 397 -10.77 14.15 -9.09
N ILE A 398 -10.89 14.64 -10.33
CA ILE A 398 -11.56 15.91 -10.63
C ILE A 398 -13.03 15.85 -10.23
N GLN A 399 -13.70 14.73 -10.52
CA GLN A 399 -15.11 14.53 -10.20
C GLN A 399 -15.33 14.46 -8.68
N GLN A 400 -14.49 13.74 -7.94
CA GLN A 400 -14.52 13.69 -6.46
C GLN A 400 -14.29 15.08 -5.86
N ALA A 401 -13.26 15.81 -6.31
CA ALA A 401 -12.99 17.15 -5.84
C ALA A 401 -14.12 18.14 -6.16
N ARG A 402 -14.75 18.02 -7.33
CA ARG A 402 -15.88 18.87 -7.74
C ARG A 402 -17.10 18.74 -6.83
N TYR A 403 -17.32 17.54 -6.29
CA TYR A 403 -18.49 17.25 -5.46
C TYR A 403 -18.17 17.12 -3.97
N ALA A 404 -16.93 17.37 -3.56
CA ALA A 404 -16.55 17.43 -2.16
C ALA A 404 -16.99 18.76 -1.53
N ASN A 405 -17.26 18.74 -0.23
CA ASN A 405 -17.42 19.96 0.54
C ASN A 405 -16.08 20.73 0.57
N PRO A 406 -16.07 22.04 0.26
CA PRO A 406 -14.83 22.80 0.08
C PRO A 406 -14.02 22.96 1.38
N LEU A 407 -14.66 22.86 2.55
CA LEU A 407 -14.00 22.98 3.84
C LEU A 407 -13.46 21.63 4.31
N THR A 408 -14.34 20.63 4.42
CA THR A 408 -13.97 19.34 5.04
C THR A 408 -13.40 18.32 4.06
N LEU A 409 -13.49 18.59 2.75
CA LEU A 409 -13.16 17.68 1.66
C LEU A 409 -13.95 16.36 1.65
N LEU A 410 -14.92 16.21 2.56
CA LEU A 410 -15.82 15.06 2.58
C LEU A 410 -16.75 15.09 1.36
N PRO A 411 -17.21 13.92 0.90
CA PRO A 411 -18.22 13.83 -0.15
C PRO A 411 -19.45 14.71 0.14
N GLY A 412 -19.85 15.54 -0.83
CA GLY A 412 -21.03 16.40 -0.72
C GLY A 412 -22.32 15.73 -1.19
N ASN A 413 -23.34 16.55 -1.50
CA ASN A 413 -24.69 16.08 -1.76
C ASN A 413 -24.82 15.05 -2.90
N VAL A 414 -24.08 15.22 -4.00
CA VAL A 414 -24.16 14.31 -5.15
C VAL A 414 -23.64 12.90 -4.80
N PRO A 415 -22.41 12.73 -4.27
CA PRO A 415 -21.93 11.45 -3.76
C PRO A 415 -22.81 10.83 -2.67
N ILE A 416 -23.35 11.64 -1.74
CA ILE A 416 -24.28 11.17 -0.70
C ILE A 416 -25.50 10.51 -1.34
N GLN A 417 -26.12 11.19 -2.31
CA GLN A 417 -27.31 10.67 -3.00
C GLN A 417 -27.00 9.38 -3.76
N GLN A 418 -25.84 9.32 -4.46
CA GLN A 418 -25.39 8.11 -5.16
C GLN A 418 -25.17 6.93 -4.19
N CYS A 419 -24.59 7.17 -3.02
CA CYS A 419 -24.40 6.17 -1.97
C CYS A 419 -25.76 5.61 -1.51
N LEU A 420 -26.71 6.47 -1.16
CA LEU A 420 -28.04 6.05 -0.72
C LEU A 420 -28.81 5.27 -1.81
N THR A 421 -28.77 5.72 -3.06
CA THR A 421 -29.36 4.99 -4.18
C THR A 421 -28.76 3.58 -4.33
N ARG A 422 -27.44 3.44 -4.14
CA ARG A 422 -26.75 2.15 -4.25
C ARG A 422 -27.16 1.19 -3.12
N LEU A 423 -27.27 1.67 -1.89
CA LEU A 423 -27.72 0.87 -0.74
C LEU A 423 -29.11 0.27 -0.99
N LEU A 424 -30.03 1.10 -1.51
CA LEU A 424 -31.38 0.69 -1.87
C LEU A 424 -31.37 -0.35 -3.00
N GLN A 425 -30.63 -0.10 -4.08
CA GLN A 425 -30.53 -1.05 -5.21
C GLN A 425 -29.92 -2.40 -4.80
N GLN A 426 -28.99 -2.41 -3.85
CA GLN A 426 -28.35 -3.62 -3.35
C GLN A 426 -29.20 -4.37 -2.31
N GLY A 427 -30.28 -3.78 -1.80
CA GLY A 427 -31.06 -4.37 -0.70
C GLY A 427 -30.24 -4.56 0.57
N ARG A 428 -29.25 -3.69 0.81
CA ARG A 428 -28.28 -3.87 1.90
C ARG A 428 -28.81 -3.27 3.21
N GLU A 429 -28.83 -4.08 4.27
CA GLU A 429 -29.13 -3.58 5.62
C GLU A 429 -28.04 -2.62 6.07
N SER A 430 -28.41 -1.44 6.56
CA SER A 430 -27.46 -0.38 6.96
C SER A 430 -28.10 0.64 7.90
N MET A 431 -27.26 1.35 8.65
CA MET A 431 -27.69 2.45 9.52
C MET A 431 -27.36 3.78 8.86
N ILE A 432 -28.39 4.56 8.49
CA ILE A 432 -28.23 5.90 7.91
C ILE A 432 -28.28 6.91 9.05
N CYS A 433 -27.12 7.49 9.38
CA CYS A 433 -26.93 8.38 10.51
C CYS A 433 -26.82 9.83 10.00
N TYR A 434 -27.79 10.67 10.32
CA TYR A 434 -27.76 12.10 10.12
C TYR A 434 -27.20 12.76 11.39
N VAL A 435 -26.08 13.46 11.27
CA VAL A 435 -25.33 14.04 12.40
C VAL A 435 -25.37 15.56 12.30
N ASP A 436 -25.64 16.22 13.42
CA ASP A 436 -25.76 17.68 13.50
C ASP A 436 -25.18 18.20 14.82
N ILE A 437 -24.59 19.39 14.78
CA ILE A 437 -23.95 20.05 15.93
C ILE A 437 -24.96 20.94 16.67
N ASP A 438 -25.21 20.63 17.93
CA ASP A 438 -26.11 21.43 18.76
C ASP A 438 -25.51 22.80 19.10
N SER A 439 -26.34 23.85 19.05
CA SER A 439 -25.95 25.23 19.40
C SER A 439 -24.78 25.80 18.58
N PHE A 440 -24.56 25.30 17.35
CA PHE A 440 -23.44 25.74 16.51
C PHE A 440 -23.52 27.22 16.07
N LYS A 441 -24.71 27.71 15.69
CA LYS A 441 -24.87 29.12 15.33
C LYS A 441 -24.55 30.09 16.50
N PRO A 442 -25.13 29.92 17.70
CA PRO A 442 -24.73 30.69 18.88
C PRO A 442 -23.23 30.62 19.19
N PHE A 443 -22.59 29.46 18.96
CA PHE A 443 -21.15 29.32 19.10
C PHE A 443 -20.40 30.23 18.10
N ASN A 444 -20.77 30.21 16.82
CA ASN A 444 -20.18 31.07 15.79
C ASN A 444 -20.37 32.56 16.06
N ASP A 445 -21.52 32.95 16.60
CA ASP A 445 -21.82 34.34 16.96
C ASP A 445 -20.89 34.88 18.06
N ILE A 446 -20.33 34.00 18.91
CA ILE A 446 -19.44 34.34 20.03
C ILE A 446 -17.96 34.16 19.68
N TYR A 447 -17.62 33.07 19.02
CA TYR A 447 -16.24 32.64 18.77
C TYR A 447 -15.74 32.96 17.35
N GLY A 448 -16.65 33.38 16.46
CA GLY A 448 -16.37 33.68 15.06
C GLY A 448 -16.36 32.44 14.17
N TYR A 449 -16.65 32.66 12.88
CA TYR A 449 -16.74 31.61 11.87
C TYR A 449 -15.44 30.81 11.68
N GLY A 450 -14.27 31.42 11.85
CA GLY A 450 -12.99 30.69 11.77
C GLY A 450 -12.85 29.58 12.81
N ARG A 451 -13.30 29.83 14.06
CA ARG A 451 -13.37 28.76 15.07
C ARG A 451 -14.50 27.76 14.77
N GLY A 452 -15.59 28.23 14.17
CA GLY A 452 -16.65 27.36 13.64
C GLY A 452 -16.11 26.35 12.63
N ASP A 453 -15.30 26.83 11.68
CA ASP A 453 -14.69 25.99 10.65
C ASP A 453 -13.75 24.94 11.28
N GLU A 454 -12.97 25.31 12.30
CA GLU A 454 -12.15 24.37 13.08
C GLU A 454 -13.00 23.29 13.77
N VAL A 455 -14.18 23.63 14.27
CA VAL A 455 -15.14 22.66 14.83
C VAL A 455 -15.70 21.73 13.75
N LEU A 456 -16.04 22.24 12.57
CA LEU A 456 -16.51 21.42 11.45
C LEU A 456 -15.44 20.44 10.97
N LEU A 457 -14.19 20.90 10.88
CA LEU A 457 -13.04 20.06 10.57
C LEU A 457 -12.80 19.00 11.66
N CYS A 458 -12.98 19.37 12.93
CA CYS A 458 -12.90 18.44 14.06
C CYS A 458 -13.96 17.35 13.95
N LEU A 459 -15.22 17.69 13.65
CA LEU A 459 -16.28 16.70 13.45
C LEU A 459 -16.00 15.80 12.25
N ALA A 460 -15.57 16.37 11.12
CA ALA A 460 -15.22 15.60 9.94
C ALA A 460 -14.14 14.55 10.23
N GLN A 461 -13.12 14.92 11.01
CA GLN A 461 -12.08 14.00 11.47
C GLN A 461 -12.66 12.91 12.38
N CYS A 462 -13.43 13.28 13.41
CA CYS A 462 -14.06 12.33 14.32
C CYS A 462 -14.96 11.33 13.57
N LEU A 463 -15.68 11.76 12.53
CA LEU A 463 -16.50 10.88 11.70
C LEU A 463 -15.64 9.93 10.86
N ASN A 464 -14.59 10.44 10.20
CA ASN A 464 -13.66 9.63 9.41
C ASN A 464 -12.98 8.54 10.25
N ASP A 465 -12.63 8.83 11.50
CA ASP A 465 -11.98 7.89 12.41
C ASP A 465 -12.92 6.79 12.95
N ARG A 466 -14.22 6.83 12.58
CA ARG A 466 -15.25 5.89 13.05
C ARG A 466 -15.83 5.02 11.94
N ILE A 467 -15.47 5.30 10.69
CA ILE A 467 -15.92 4.51 9.53
C ILE A 467 -14.85 3.51 9.12
N ASP A 468 -15.27 2.37 8.59
CA ASP A 468 -14.43 1.50 7.78
C ASP A 468 -14.67 1.86 6.29
N PRO A 469 -13.70 2.50 5.60
CA PRO A 469 -13.87 2.96 4.22
C PRO A 469 -14.25 1.88 3.21
N SER A 470 -14.04 0.60 3.54
CA SER A 470 -14.40 -0.55 2.71
C SER A 470 -15.89 -0.92 2.80
N ARG A 471 -16.64 -0.40 3.79
CA ARG A 471 -18.02 -0.83 4.03
C ARG A 471 -18.97 0.27 4.48
N ASP A 472 -18.44 1.39 4.94
CA ASP A 472 -19.14 2.54 5.52
C ASP A 472 -18.92 3.77 4.61
N PHE A 473 -19.69 4.83 4.84
CA PHE A 473 -19.60 6.08 4.08
C PHE A 473 -19.77 7.28 5.02
N VAL A 474 -19.10 8.39 4.71
CA VAL A 474 -19.34 9.68 5.36
C VAL A 474 -19.40 10.79 4.32
N GLY A 475 -20.28 11.76 4.53
CA GLY A 475 -20.41 12.95 3.71
C GLY A 475 -20.76 14.18 4.53
N HIS A 476 -20.53 15.36 3.93
CA HIS A 476 -20.85 16.66 4.51
C HIS A 476 -21.86 17.37 3.59
N ILE A 477 -23.09 17.49 4.07
CA ILE A 477 -24.23 18.07 3.34
C ILE A 477 -24.04 19.59 3.21
N GLY A 478 -23.75 20.26 4.33
CA GLY A 478 -23.43 21.68 4.41
C GLY A 478 -23.71 22.26 5.79
N GLY A 479 -23.07 23.37 6.15
CA GLY A 479 -23.23 23.98 7.48
C GLY A 479 -22.72 23.03 8.57
N ASP A 480 -23.58 22.69 9.52
CA ASP A 480 -23.38 21.73 10.60
C ASP A 480 -23.98 20.34 10.31
N ASP A 481 -24.52 20.11 9.11
CA ASP A 481 -25.19 18.86 8.72
C ASP A 481 -24.25 17.86 8.04
N PHE A 482 -24.10 16.67 8.64
CA PHE A 482 -23.29 15.55 8.13
C PHE A 482 -24.13 14.29 7.98
N LEU A 483 -23.69 13.37 7.12
CA LEU A 483 -24.32 12.06 6.94
C LEU A 483 -23.27 10.95 7.02
N MET A 484 -23.61 9.87 7.70
CA MET A 484 -22.77 8.70 7.84
C MET A 484 -23.61 7.44 7.61
N VAL A 485 -23.08 6.48 6.84
CA VAL A 485 -23.69 5.17 6.62
C VAL A 485 -22.82 4.13 7.28
N LEU A 486 -23.40 3.33 8.19
CA LEU A 486 -22.70 2.27 8.89
C LEU A 486 -23.32 0.90 8.54
N GLY A 487 -22.48 -0.02 8.06
CA GLY A 487 -22.88 -1.38 7.71
C GLY A 487 -22.50 -2.45 8.74
N SER A 488 -21.93 -2.06 9.88
CA SER A 488 -21.41 -2.99 10.90
C SER A 488 -22.35 -3.11 12.11
N GLU A 489 -22.39 -4.29 12.74
CA GLU A 489 -23.24 -4.54 13.92
C GLU A 489 -22.83 -3.72 15.15
N ASP A 490 -21.59 -3.25 15.22
CA ASP A 490 -21.05 -2.43 16.31
C ASP A 490 -21.37 -0.93 16.20
N TRP A 491 -22.26 -0.54 15.27
CA TRP A 491 -22.60 0.86 14.98
C TRP A 491 -22.95 1.67 16.24
N ARG A 492 -23.72 1.11 17.20
CA ARG A 492 -24.08 1.81 18.45
C ARG A 492 -22.84 2.19 19.26
N LYS A 493 -21.88 1.27 19.37
CA LYS A 493 -20.63 1.51 20.10
C LYS A 493 -19.83 2.62 19.40
N ARG A 494 -19.77 2.60 18.07
CA ARG A 494 -19.09 3.63 17.28
C ARG A 494 -19.73 5.01 17.44
N LEU A 495 -21.06 5.10 17.44
CA LEU A 495 -21.77 6.35 17.70
C LEU A 495 -21.50 6.87 19.12
N ASN A 496 -21.54 6.02 20.14
CA ASN A 496 -21.22 6.46 21.50
C ASN A 496 -19.79 7.01 21.61
N LEU A 497 -18.81 6.33 21.01
CA LEU A 497 -17.43 6.80 20.96
C LEU A 497 -17.28 8.09 20.15
N LEU A 498 -18.09 8.31 19.12
CA LEU A 498 -18.13 9.56 18.35
C LEU A 498 -18.62 10.72 19.23
N LEU A 499 -19.72 10.52 19.97
CA LEU A 499 -20.26 11.53 20.88
C LEU A 499 -19.23 11.95 21.94
N GLU A 500 -18.60 10.97 22.59
CA GLU A 500 -17.60 11.22 23.64
C GLU A 500 -16.35 11.93 23.09
N ASP A 501 -15.81 11.45 21.97
CA ASP A 501 -14.60 12.00 21.36
C ASP A 501 -14.81 13.43 20.85
N PHE A 502 -15.92 13.68 20.14
CA PHE A 502 -16.26 15.03 19.71
C PHE A 502 -16.39 15.99 20.90
N GLN A 503 -17.11 15.59 21.95
CA GLN A 503 -17.28 16.43 23.13
C GLN A 503 -15.94 16.73 23.83
N ASN A 504 -15.06 15.74 23.94
CA ASN A 504 -13.73 15.91 24.53
C ASN A 504 -12.84 16.83 23.67
N GLN A 505 -12.83 16.62 22.36
CA GLN A 505 -12.05 17.44 21.43
C GLN A 505 -12.57 18.88 21.36
N CYS A 506 -13.88 19.10 21.51
CA CYS A 506 -14.46 20.44 21.46
C CYS A 506 -14.03 21.34 22.63
N ARG A 507 -13.59 20.78 23.76
CA ARG A 507 -13.17 21.56 24.94
C ARG A 507 -12.09 22.60 24.62
N ARG A 508 -11.18 22.31 23.69
CA ARG A 508 -10.09 23.23 23.30
C ARG A 508 -10.58 24.50 22.61
N PHE A 509 -11.81 24.50 22.08
CA PHE A 509 -12.37 25.66 21.37
C PHE A 509 -13.07 26.65 22.30
N TYR A 510 -13.16 26.35 23.59
CA TYR A 510 -13.80 27.20 24.58
C TYR A 510 -12.80 28.02 25.40
N ARG A 511 -13.29 29.14 25.96
CA ARG A 511 -12.60 29.84 27.05
C ARG A 511 -12.82 29.08 28.36
N ALA A 512 -11.88 29.22 29.31
CA ALA A 512 -11.95 28.56 30.62
C ALA A 512 -13.27 28.85 31.36
N GLU A 513 -13.74 30.10 31.33
CA GLU A 513 -15.00 30.52 31.97
C GLU A 513 -16.23 29.71 31.52
N HIS A 514 -16.31 29.38 30.23
CA HIS A 514 -17.42 28.61 29.66
C HIS A 514 -17.29 27.10 29.91
N LEU A 515 -16.05 26.60 30.06
CA LEU A 515 -15.81 25.21 30.43
C LEU A 515 -16.17 24.95 31.89
N GLU A 516 -15.87 25.90 32.78
CA GLU A 516 -16.19 25.81 34.21
C GLU A 516 -17.70 25.90 34.47
N SER A 517 -18.41 26.75 33.73
CA SER A 517 -19.88 26.87 33.82
C SER A 517 -20.63 25.75 33.10
N GLY A 518 -19.99 25.06 32.14
CA GLY A 518 -20.64 24.08 31.27
C GLY A 518 -21.62 24.69 30.26
N CYS A 519 -21.63 26.01 30.10
CA CYS A 519 -22.53 26.75 29.20
C CYS A 519 -21.93 28.09 28.75
N PHE A 520 -22.51 28.70 27.73
CA PHE A 520 -22.16 30.04 27.27
C PHE A 520 -23.41 30.85 26.97
N THR A 521 -23.36 32.18 27.17
CA THR A 521 -24.51 33.06 26.93
C THR A 521 -24.41 33.70 25.55
N GLY A 522 -25.43 33.50 24.72
CA GLY A 522 -25.54 34.07 23.38
C GLY A 522 -26.90 34.73 23.15
N LEU A 523 -27.08 35.33 21.97
CA LEU A 523 -28.39 35.81 21.53
C LEU A 523 -29.13 34.68 20.82
N ASN A 524 -30.39 34.45 21.19
CA ASN A 524 -31.25 33.54 20.46
C ASN A 524 -31.77 34.19 19.15
N ARG A 525 -32.56 33.45 18.36
CA ARG A 525 -33.12 33.94 17.08
C ARG A 525 -34.03 35.17 17.23
N GLN A 526 -34.50 35.48 18.44
CA GLN A 526 -35.35 36.64 18.77
C GLN A 526 -34.53 37.81 19.35
N GLY A 527 -33.20 37.70 19.41
CA GLY A 527 -32.32 38.76 19.94
C GLY A 527 -32.31 38.85 21.46
N GLN A 528 -32.79 37.84 22.19
CA GLN A 528 -32.75 37.78 23.64
C GLN A 528 -31.53 36.98 24.12
N ARG A 529 -30.95 37.36 25.26
CA ARG A 529 -29.86 36.60 25.89
C ARG A 529 -30.40 35.28 26.43
N GLN A 530 -29.75 34.19 26.05
CA GLN A 530 -30.07 32.83 26.47
C GLN A 530 -28.77 32.07 26.77
N GLU A 531 -28.82 31.17 27.75
CA GLU A 531 -27.74 30.23 28.01
C GLU A 531 -27.84 29.03 27.07
N PHE A 532 -26.72 28.68 26.45
CA PHE A 532 -26.55 27.53 25.58
C PHE A 532 -25.56 26.56 26.21
N SER A 533 -25.88 25.27 26.19
CA SER A 533 -24.93 24.21 26.58
C SER A 533 -23.72 24.20 25.66
N LEU A 534 -22.61 23.62 26.12
CA LEU A 534 -21.46 23.33 25.25
C LEU A 534 -21.88 22.46 24.06
N LEU A 535 -21.13 22.56 22.96
CA LEU A 535 -21.37 21.82 21.72
C LEU A 535 -21.50 20.32 22.00
N SER A 536 -22.57 19.73 21.48
CA SER A 536 -22.84 18.30 21.45
C SER A 536 -23.32 17.89 20.08
N LEU A 537 -23.53 16.59 19.86
CA LEU A 537 -24.09 16.08 18.61
C LEU A 537 -25.47 15.49 18.86
N SER A 538 -26.38 15.79 17.94
CA SER A 538 -27.66 15.12 17.80
C SER A 538 -27.60 14.20 16.57
N ILE A 539 -27.83 12.90 16.77
CA ILE A 539 -27.75 11.89 15.71
C ILE A 539 -29.11 11.25 15.46
N GLY A 540 -29.67 11.48 14.28
CA GLY A 540 -30.83 10.74 13.78
C GLY A 540 -30.39 9.51 13.01
N VAL A 541 -30.89 8.33 13.36
CA VAL A 541 -30.51 7.07 12.75
C VAL A 541 -31.73 6.41 12.11
N VAL A 542 -31.65 6.06 10.84
CA VAL A 542 -32.62 5.18 10.18
C VAL A 542 -31.99 3.81 10.04
N HIS A 543 -32.64 2.81 10.64
CA HIS A 543 -32.31 1.40 10.39
C HIS A 543 -32.96 1.00 9.06
N LEU A 544 -32.18 1.01 7.99
CA LEU A 544 -32.62 0.57 6.67
C LEU A 544 -32.65 -0.96 6.62
N ARG A 545 -33.84 -1.51 6.46
CA ARG A 545 -34.09 -2.95 6.31
C ARG A 545 -34.13 -3.32 4.83
N PRO A 546 -33.60 -4.49 4.43
CA PRO A 546 -33.63 -4.95 3.04
C PRO A 546 -35.03 -4.92 2.40
N GLU A 547 -36.07 -5.20 3.17
CA GLU A 547 -37.46 -5.25 2.74
C GLU A 547 -38.01 -3.85 2.38
N ALA A 548 -37.53 -2.80 3.03
CA ALA A 548 -37.94 -1.43 2.76
C ALA A 548 -37.26 -0.84 1.50
N CYS A 549 -36.13 -1.42 1.07
CA CYS A 549 -35.33 -0.89 -0.04
C CYS A 549 -36.08 -0.83 -1.38
N ALA A 550 -37.07 -1.70 -1.61
CA ALA A 550 -37.87 -1.70 -2.84
C ALA A 550 -38.92 -0.57 -2.88
N HIS A 551 -39.20 0.06 -1.75
CA HIS A 551 -40.29 1.03 -1.57
C HIS A 551 -39.80 2.45 -1.29
N LEU A 552 -38.49 2.65 -1.14
CA LEU A 552 -37.86 3.92 -0.83
C LEU A 552 -36.91 4.36 -1.94
N ASP A 553 -36.84 5.66 -2.17
CA ASP A 553 -35.76 6.30 -2.93
C ASP A 553 -34.76 7.03 -2.01
N ALA A 554 -33.66 7.49 -2.58
CA ALA A 554 -32.60 8.18 -1.84
C ALA A 554 -33.08 9.48 -1.17
N SER A 555 -34.04 10.18 -1.77
CA SER A 555 -34.58 11.43 -1.24
C SER A 555 -35.44 11.15 -0.01
N GLN A 556 -36.33 10.14 -0.10
CA GLN A 556 -37.17 9.69 0.99
C GLN A 556 -36.34 9.17 2.17
N LEU A 557 -35.28 8.41 1.90
CA LEU A 557 -34.37 7.91 2.93
C LEU A 557 -33.61 9.04 3.65
N ALA A 558 -33.16 10.06 2.90
CA ALA A 558 -32.55 11.25 3.49
C ALA A 558 -33.55 12.07 4.32
N GLU A 559 -34.82 12.14 3.89
CA GLU A 559 -35.89 12.81 4.62
C GLU A 559 -36.19 12.10 5.94
N LEU A 560 -36.30 10.77 5.95
CA LEU A 560 -36.47 9.97 7.17
C LEU A 560 -35.31 10.18 8.15
N ALA A 561 -34.08 10.25 7.65
CA ALA A 561 -32.90 10.51 8.49
C ALA A 561 -32.93 11.93 9.09
N SER A 562 -33.39 12.92 8.32
CA SER A 562 -33.62 14.29 8.81
C SER A 562 -34.73 14.36 9.86
N GLN A 563 -35.81 13.60 9.69
CA GLN A 563 -36.88 13.48 10.70
C GLN A 563 -36.35 12.84 11.99
N ALA A 564 -35.59 11.75 11.90
CA ALA A 564 -34.94 11.12 13.04
C ALA A 564 -34.03 12.11 13.79
N LYS A 565 -33.30 12.96 13.06
CA LYS A 565 -32.48 14.03 13.65
C LYS A 565 -33.33 15.03 14.44
N HIS A 566 -34.50 15.41 13.93
CA HIS A 566 -35.36 16.37 14.62
C HIS A 566 -35.80 15.85 16.00
N PHE A 567 -36.08 14.56 16.12
CA PHE A 567 -36.37 13.91 17.40
C PHE A 567 -35.15 13.86 18.32
N ALA A 568 -33.95 13.60 17.77
CA ALA A 568 -32.70 13.64 18.54
C ALA A 568 -32.45 15.03 19.16
N LYS A 569 -32.67 16.11 18.40
CA LYS A 569 -32.55 17.50 18.88
C LYS A 569 -33.53 17.90 19.99
N GLY A 570 -34.59 17.11 20.18
CA GLY A 570 -35.53 17.32 21.29
C GLY A 570 -34.97 16.96 22.66
N VAL A 571 -33.85 16.23 22.71
CA VAL A 571 -33.16 15.82 23.93
C VAL A 571 -32.01 16.79 24.22
N ALA A 572 -31.88 17.23 25.48
CA ALA A 572 -30.80 18.12 25.88
C ALA A 572 -29.45 17.37 25.93
N GLY A 573 -28.45 17.89 25.21
CA GLY A 573 -27.11 17.30 25.13
C GLY A 573 -26.98 16.23 24.05
N ALA A 574 -25.89 15.45 24.13
CA ALA A 574 -25.58 14.44 23.13
C ALA A 574 -26.69 13.35 23.06
N SER A 575 -27.21 13.09 21.87
CA SER A 575 -28.39 12.23 21.70
C SER A 575 -28.33 11.38 20.43
N VAL A 576 -28.97 10.21 20.50
CA VAL A 576 -29.18 9.32 19.35
C VAL A 576 -30.65 8.92 19.33
N HIS A 577 -31.32 9.13 18.21
CA HIS A 577 -32.69 8.68 17.99
C HIS A 577 -32.75 7.73 16.80
N VAL A 578 -33.45 6.60 16.95
CA VAL A 578 -33.48 5.53 15.93
C VAL A 578 -34.91 5.34 15.44
N ILE A 579 -35.09 5.32 14.12
CA ILE A 579 -36.34 4.97 13.44
C ILE A 579 -36.08 3.72 12.60
N ASP A 580 -37.01 2.75 12.58
CA ASP A 580 -36.94 1.61 11.67
C ASP A 580 -37.62 1.97 10.34
N SER A 581 -36.96 1.69 9.22
CA SER A 581 -37.50 1.98 7.88
C SER A 581 -38.84 1.29 7.60
N LEU A 582 -39.15 0.17 8.25
CA LEU A 582 -40.42 -0.54 8.08
C LEU A 582 -41.63 0.24 8.60
N ASP A 583 -41.44 1.05 9.65
CA ASP A 583 -42.52 1.85 10.24
C ASP A 583 -43.01 2.94 9.28
N SER A 584 -42.16 3.34 8.33
CA SER A 584 -42.49 4.36 7.31
C SER A 584 -43.17 3.81 6.05
N VAL A 585 -43.03 2.49 5.79
CA VAL A 585 -43.63 1.81 4.63
C VAL A 585 -45.06 1.36 4.92
N GLN A 586 -45.44 1.26 6.20
CA GLN A 586 -46.77 0.85 6.66
C GLN A 586 -47.73 2.03 6.96
N ALA A 587 -47.24 3.26 6.92
CA ALA A 587 -48.00 4.50 7.08
C ALA A 587 -48.35 5.11 5.72
#